data_AF-A0A1M6C277-F1
#
_entry.id   AF-A0A1M6C277-F1
#
_cell.length_a   1.000
_cell.length_b   1.000
_cell.length_c   1.000
_cell.angle_alpha   90.00
_cell.angle_beta   90.00
_cell.angle_gamma   90.00
#
_symmetry.space_group_name_H-M   'P 1'
#
loop_
_entity.id
_entity.type
_entity.pdbx_description
1 polymer ?
#
loop_
_entity_poly.entity_id
_entity_poly.type
_entity_poly.pdbx_seq_one_letter_code
_entity_poly.pdbx_strand_id
1 'polypeptide(L)'
;MRTSRKTPILSLACVVATAVLMLACNKGDDGNPLGSEGACYGDNWAEFYMDELQAFSDATVAYSADPTAENCSRYTAAGNDYLDALETVYQCVPTASRAQIEQAIKEAKEGLEETCQ
;
A
#
# COMPACT_ATOMS: atom_id res chain seq x y z
N MET A 1 -36.86 48.27 6.02
CA MET A 1 -36.83 46.84 5.60
C MET A 1 -35.51 46.59 4.88
N ARG A 2 -34.56 45.88 5.49
CA ARG A 2 -33.31 45.43 4.87
C ARG A 2 -32.88 44.15 5.59
N THR A 3 -33.16 43.00 5.00
CA THR A 3 -32.83 41.70 5.56
C THR A 3 -31.38 41.35 5.23
N SER A 4 -30.57 41.14 6.26
CA SER A 4 -29.19 40.67 6.13
C SER A 4 -29.21 39.16 5.86
N ARG A 5 -28.89 38.73 4.64
CA ARG A 5 -28.69 37.31 4.31
C ARG A 5 -27.36 36.85 4.90
N LYS A 6 -27.39 35.92 5.86
CA LYS A 6 -26.21 35.23 6.38
C LYS A 6 -25.82 34.15 5.38
N THR A 7 -24.70 34.34 4.69
CA THR A 7 -24.09 33.32 3.81
C THR A 7 -23.42 32.24 4.68
N PRO A 8 -23.70 30.94 4.49
CA PRO A 8 -23.09 29.89 5.29
C PRO A 8 -21.63 29.66 4.87
N ILE A 9 -20.70 30.31 5.57
CA ILE A 9 -19.25 30.11 5.45
C ILE A 9 -18.84 28.93 6.36
N LEU A 10 -19.38 27.73 6.10
CA LEU A 10 -19.00 26.53 6.85
C LEU A 10 -18.81 25.28 5.97
N SER A 11 -18.61 25.47 4.67
CA SER A 11 -18.44 24.35 3.72
C SER A 11 -17.11 24.39 2.97
N LEU A 12 -16.26 25.39 3.20
CA LEU A 12 -14.99 25.55 2.49
C LEU A 12 -13.77 24.92 3.22
N ALA A 13 -13.94 24.46 4.46
CA ALA A 13 -12.86 23.81 5.21
C ALA A 13 -12.70 22.32 4.86
N CYS A 14 -13.76 21.67 4.37
CA CYS A 14 -13.73 20.23 4.02
C CYS A 14 -13.11 19.96 2.64
N VAL A 15 -13.11 20.95 1.74
CA VAL A 15 -12.67 20.81 0.35
C VAL A 15 -11.14 20.97 0.21
N VAL A 16 -10.48 21.63 1.17
CA VAL A 16 -9.02 21.82 1.13
C VAL A 16 -8.28 20.60 1.68
N ALA A 17 -8.91 19.82 2.58
CA ALA A 17 -8.31 18.61 3.15
C ALA A 17 -8.22 17.44 2.15
N THR A 18 -9.08 17.40 1.13
CA THR A 18 -9.04 16.38 0.07
C THR A 18 -8.01 16.65 -1.03
N ALA A 19 -7.48 17.87 -1.14
CA ALA A 19 -6.50 18.22 -2.16
C ALA A 19 -5.07 17.76 -1.83
N VAL A 20 -4.78 17.44 -0.56
CA VAL A 20 -3.42 17.04 -0.11
C VAL A 20 -3.18 15.53 -0.28
N LEU A 21 -4.24 14.73 -0.49
CA LEU A 21 -4.14 13.27 -0.71
C LEU A 21 -3.81 12.87 -2.15
N MET A 22 -3.65 13.84 -3.06
CA MET A 22 -3.35 13.61 -4.47
C MET A 22 -1.87 13.85 -4.81
N LEU A 23 -0.98 13.87 -3.81
CA LEU A 23 0.45 13.68 -4.06
C LEU A 23 0.64 12.22 -4.49
N ALA A 24 0.34 12.00 -5.77
CA ALA A 24 0.57 10.78 -6.49
C ALA A 24 1.97 10.27 -6.18
N CYS A 25 2.02 9.05 -5.64
CA CYS A 25 3.17 8.18 -5.73
C CYS A 25 3.55 8.11 -7.22
N ASN A 26 4.66 8.74 -7.59
CA ASN A 26 5.11 8.70 -8.98
C ASN A 26 5.79 7.35 -9.17
N LYS A 27 5.12 6.45 -9.89
CA LYS A 27 5.61 5.11 -10.19
C LYS A 27 6.98 5.20 -10.89
N GLY A 28 8.03 4.82 -10.19
CA GLY A 28 9.33 4.51 -10.81
C GLY A 28 9.17 3.27 -11.69
N ASP A 29 9.83 3.28 -12.86
CA ASP A 29 9.78 2.19 -13.84
C ASP A 29 10.24 0.87 -13.21
N ASP A 30 9.51 -0.22 -13.53
CA ASP A 30 9.72 -1.59 -13.04
C ASP A 30 10.99 -2.21 -13.67
N GLY A 31 12.15 -1.65 -13.36
CA GLY A 31 13.47 -2.13 -13.83
C GLY A 31 14.05 -3.24 -12.96
N ASN A 32 15.07 -3.95 -13.48
CA ASN A 32 15.89 -4.90 -12.71
C ASN A 32 16.27 -4.27 -11.34
N PRO A 33 15.96 -4.90 -10.18
CA PRO A 33 16.13 -4.28 -8.87
C PRO A 33 17.57 -3.84 -8.59
N LEU A 34 18.55 -4.48 -9.22
CA LEU A 34 19.99 -4.16 -9.13
C LEU A 34 20.50 -3.17 -10.20
N GLY A 35 19.62 -2.71 -11.11
CA GLY A 35 19.93 -1.75 -12.16
C GLY A 35 19.97 -0.31 -11.64
N SER A 36 20.43 0.62 -12.48
CA SER A 36 20.47 2.06 -12.17
C SER A 36 19.08 2.71 -11.98
N GLU A 37 18.02 1.96 -12.26
CA GLU A 37 16.61 2.34 -12.12
C GLU A 37 15.85 1.33 -11.24
N GLY A 38 16.56 0.40 -10.60
CA GLY A 38 15.96 -0.67 -9.81
C GLY A 38 15.70 -0.30 -8.35
N ALA A 39 14.91 -1.14 -7.66
CA ALA A 39 14.57 -1.05 -6.25
C ALA A 39 15.74 -0.79 -5.28
N CYS A 40 16.97 -1.12 -5.66
CA CYS A 40 18.16 -0.95 -4.82
C CYS A 40 18.91 0.36 -5.04
N TYR A 41 18.49 1.19 -6.00
CA TYR A 41 19.20 2.41 -6.40
C TYR A 41 18.51 3.67 -5.87
N GLY A 42 19.29 4.56 -5.24
CA GLY A 42 18.86 5.94 -4.95
C GLY A 42 17.92 6.14 -3.75
N ASP A 43 17.91 5.25 -2.76
CA ASP A 43 17.08 5.36 -1.53
C ASP A 43 15.54 5.37 -1.76
N ASN A 44 15.07 5.03 -2.97
CA ASN A 44 13.66 5.00 -3.34
C ASN A 44 13.00 3.61 -3.25
N TRP A 45 13.66 2.65 -2.60
CA TRP A 45 13.15 1.30 -2.32
C TRP A 45 11.72 1.25 -1.75
N ALA A 46 11.32 2.28 -1.00
CA ALA A 46 9.94 2.40 -0.51
C ALA A 46 8.91 2.56 -1.64
N GLU A 47 9.24 3.31 -2.69
CA GLU A 47 8.32 3.57 -3.81
C GLU A 47 7.88 2.29 -4.52
N PHE A 48 8.67 1.21 -4.43
CA PHE A 48 8.41 -0.08 -5.09
C PHE A 48 7.35 -0.95 -4.41
N TYR A 49 6.93 -0.65 -3.18
CA TYR A 49 5.90 -1.41 -2.48
C TYR A 49 4.76 -0.55 -1.94
N MET A 50 4.86 0.78 -2.03
CA MET A 50 3.90 1.69 -1.38
C MET A 50 2.50 1.61 -2.01
N ASP A 51 2.41 1.36 -3.31
CA ASP A 51 1.13 1.20 -4.00
C ASP A 51 0.44 -0.10 -3.55
N GLU A 52 1.20 -1.19 -3.47
CA GLU A 52 0.73 -2.49 -2.99
C GLU A 52 0.38 -2.47 -1.51
N LEU A 53 1.15 -1.73 -0.68
CA LEU A 53 0.85 -1.49 0.73
C LEU A 53 -0.47 -0.74 0.90
N GLN A 54 -0.71 0.29 0.08
CA GLN A 54 -1.97 1.02 0.11
C GLN A 54 -3.13 0.12 -0.32
N ALA A 55 -2.97 -0.65 -1.41
CA ALA A 55 -3.98 -1.60 -1.86
C ALA A 55 -4.29 -2.66 -0.79
N PHE A 56 -3.28 -3.20 -0.12
CA PHE A 56 -3.45 -4.15 0.97
C PHE A 56 -4.14 -3.52 2.18
N SER A 57 -3.81 -2.28 2.52
CA SER A 57 -4.46 -1.54 3.61
C SER A 57 -5.95 -1.32 3.33
N ASP A 58 -6.30 -0.93 2.10
CA ASP A 58 -7.69 -0.74 1.68
C ASP A 58 -8.47 -2.07 1.69
N ALA A 59 -7.86 -3.15 1.20
CA ALA A 59 -8.45 -4.49 1.25
C ALA A 59 -8.65 -4.99 2.69
N THR A 60 -7.72 -4.67 3.60
CA THR A 60 -7.81 -4.99 5.03
C THR A 60 -9.01 -4.30 5.67
N VAL A 61 -9.22 -3.01 5.38
CA VAL A 61 -10.39 -2.26 5.87
C VAL A 61 -11.68 -2.85 5.31
N ALA A 62 -11.72 -3.18 4.01
CA ALA A 62 -12.89 -3.76 3.38
C ALA A 62 -13.26 -5.13 3.98
N TYR A 63 -12.30 -6.03 4.14
CA TYR A 63 -12.51 -7.34 4.77
C TYR A 63 -12.93 -7.22 6.24
N SER A 64 -12.28 -6.33 7.00
CA SER A 64 -12.62 -6.11 8.42
C SER A 64 -14.05 -5.54 8.59
N ALA A 65 -14.51 -4.74 7.64
CA ALA A 65 -15.87 -4.20 7.63
C ALA A 65 -16.92 -5.23 7.18
N ASP A 66 -16.57 -6.08 6.21
CA ASP A 66 -17.46 -7.06 5.60
C ASP A 66 -16.69 -8.33 5.18
N PRO A 67 -16.59 -9.36 6.05
CA PRO A 67 -15.76 -10.55 5.81
C PRO A 67 -16.46 -11.58 4.91
N THR A 68 -16.84 -11.16 3.70
CA THR A 68 -17.36 -12.04 2.66
C THR A 68 -16.23 -12.78 1.96
N ALA A 69 -16.54 -13.89 1.27
CA ALA A 69 -15.56 -14.63 0.47
C ALA A 69 -14.88 -13.76 -0.60
N GLU A 70 -15.62 -12.81 -1.19
CA GLU A 70 -15.08 -11.86 -2.17
C GLU A 70 -14.06 -10.90 -1.52
N ASN A 71 -14.39 -10.30 -0.38
CA ASN A 71 -13.46 -9.41 0.32
C ASN A 71 -12.26 -10.17 0.91
N CYS A 72 -12.45 -11.42 1.32
CA CYS A 72 -11.35 -12.30 1.72
C CYS A 72 -10.38 -12.55 0.57
N SER A 73 -10.90 -12.92 -0.61
CA SER A 73 -10.07 -13.12 -1.80
C SER A 73 -9.30 -11.85 -2.19
N ARG A 74 -9.92 -10.67 -2.06
CA ARG A 74 -9.25 -9.37 -2.28
C ARG A 74 -8.16 -9.09 -1.24
N TYR A 75 -8.44 -9.38 0.04
CA TYR A 75 -7.47 -9.23 1.11
C TYR A 75 -6.24 -10.13 0.90
N THR A 76 -6.45 -11.42 0.63
CA THR A 76 -5.37 -12.38 0.37
C THR A 76 -4.57 -12.00 -0.88
N ALA A 77 -5.25 -11.63 -1.97
CA ALA A 77 -4.56 -11.21 -3.20
C ALA A 77 -3.70 -9.95 -2.98
N ALA A 78 -4.26 -8.89 -2.40
CA ALA A 78 -3.52 -7.66 -2.17
C ALA A 78 -2.38 -7.84 -1.16
N GLY A 79 -2.55 -8.72 -0.17
CA GLY A 79 -1.47 -9.08 0.77
C GLY A 79 -0.33 -9.84 0.10
N ASN A 80 -0.64 -10.78 -0.80
CA ASN A 80 0.36 -11.47 -1.60
C ASN A 80 1.12 -10.51 -2.53
N ASP A 81 0.41 -9.60 -3.22
CA ASP A 81 1.03 -8.59 -4.09
C ASP A 81 2.01 -7.69 -3.31
N TYR A 82 1.62 -7.25 -2.11
CA TYR A 82 2.50 -6.48 -1.23
C TYR A 82 3.74 -7.27 -0.78
N LEU A 83 3.56 -8.54 -0.40
CA LEU A 83 4.67 -9.39 -0.01
C LEU A 83 5.62 -9.66 -1.19
N ASP A 84 5.11 -9.83 -2.41
CA ASP A 84 5.92 -9.98 -3.64
C ASP A 84 6.70 -8.70 -3.98
N ALA A 85 6.11 -7.52 -3.78
CA ALA A 85 6.80 -6.25 -3.91
C ALA A 85 7.96 -6.13 -2.91
N LEU A 86 7.75 -6.55 -1.66
CA LEU A 86 8.82 -6.66 -0.67
C LEU A 86 9.88 -7.69 -1.09
N GLU A 87 9.51 -8.78 -1.78
CA GLU A 87 10.46 -9.75 -2.29
C GLU A 87 11.46 -9.15 -3.27
N THR A 88 10.98 -8.25 -4.13
CA THR A 88 11.79 -7.52 -5.10
C THR A 88 12.78 -6.57 -4.41
N VAL A 89 12.35 -5.93 -3.33
CA VAL A 89 13.14 -4.93 -2.61
C VAL A 89 14.15 -5.57 -1.65
N TYR A 90 13.86 -6.68 -0.98
CA TYR A 90 14.86 -7.25 -0.05
C TYR A 90 16.06 -7.89 -0.76
N GLN A 91 16.00 -8.10 -2.08
CA GLN A 91 17.19 -8.43 -2.89
C GLN A 91 18.28 -7.35 -2.78
N CYS A 92 17.94 -6.15 -2.29
CA CYS A 92 18.87 -5.07 -1.98
C CYS A 92 19.52 -5.19 -0.59
N VAL A 93 18.98 -6.03 0.30
CA VAL A 93 19.44 -6.19 1.68
C VAL A 93 20.66 -7.12 1.73
N PRO A 94 21.67 -6.82 2.59
CA PRO A 94 22.82 -7.69 2.81
C PRO A 94 22.41 -9.13 3.14
N THR A 95 23.17 -10.10 2.64
CA THR A 95 22.88 -11.54 2.71
C THR A 95 22.64 -12.09 4.11
N ALA A 96 23.18 -11.44 5.16
CA ALA A 96 23.03 -11.89 6.55
C ALA A 96 21.57 -11.92 7.05
N SER A 97 20.68 -11.10 6.48
CA SER A 97 19.28 -11.00 6.92
C SER A 97 18.28 -11.66 5.96
N ARG A 98 18.73 -12.12 4.78
CA ARG A 98 17.82 -12.62 3.73
C ARG A 98 17.02 -13.83 4.15
N ALA A 99 17.64 -14.82 4.77
CA ALA A 99 16.95 -16.04 5.20
C ALA A 99 15.83 -15.76 6.22
N GLN A 100 16.01 -14.77 7.10
CA GLN A 100 14.98 -14.37 8.06
C GLN A 100 13.83 -13.62 7.37
N ILE A 101 14.15 -12.79 6.37
CA ILE A 101 13.15 -12.05 5.59
C ILE A 101 12.34 -13.00 4.70
N GLU A 102 13.00 -13.92 4.00
CA GLU A 102 12.36 -14.98 3.20
C GLU A 102 11.41 -15.82 4.06
N GLN A 103 11.86 -16.23 5.25
CA GLN A 103 11.03 -16.99 6.18
C GLN A 103 9.83 -16.16 6.65
N ALA A 104 10.02 -14.89 7.02
CA ALA A 104 8.94 -14.02 7.46
C ALA A 104 7.90 -13.76 6.35
N ILE A 105 8.35 -13.57 5.10
CA ILE A 105 7.45 -13.40 3.96
C ILE A 105 6.66 -14.68 3.70
N LYS A 106 7.32 -15.84 3.76
CA LYS A 106 6.64 -17.13 3.62
C LYS A 106 5.57 -17.34 4.70
N GLU A 107 5.92 -17.11 5.97
CA GLU A 107 4.99 -17.22 7.10
C GLU A 107 3.81 -16.25 6.95
N ALA A 108 4.05 -15.03 6.45
CA ALA A 108 3.00 -14.06 6.19
C ALA A 108 2.04 -14.52 5.08
N LYS A 109 2.56 -15.07 3.97
CA LYS A 109 1.74 -15.64 2.89
C LYS A 109 0.88 -16.79 3.39
N GLU A 110 1.47 -17.71 4.16
CA GLU A 110 0.72 -18.82 4.78
C GLU A 110 -0.39 -18.29 5.70
N GLY A 111 -0.11 -17.28 6.53
CA GLY A 111 -1.11 -16.65 7.40
C GLY A 111 -2.25 -15.96 6.63
N LEU A 112 -2.00 -15.36 5.46
CA LEU A 112 -3.04 -14.77 4.62
C LEU A 112 -4.01 -15.83 4.07
N GLU A 113 -3.49 -16.99 3.66
CA GLU A 113 -4.29 -18.10 3.18
C GLU A 113 -5.12 -18.72 4.32
N GLU A 114 -4.53 -18.90 5.50
CA GLU A 114 -5.23 -19.43 6.69
C GLU A 114 -6.34 -18.51 7.20
N THR A 115 -6.17 -17.19 7.10
CA THR A 115 -7.17 -16.20 7.55
C THR A 115 -8.49 -16.33 6.79
N CYS A 116 -8.45 -16.84 5.55
CA CYS A 116 -9.60 -16.93 4.65
C CYS A 116 -10.24 -18.32 4.51
N GLN A 117 -9.83 -19.26 5.36
CA GLN A 117 -10.41 -20.62 5.44
C GLN A 117 -11.57 -20.70 6.44
#